data_AF-A0A939I7Y2-F1
#
_entry.id   AF-A0A939I7Y2-F1
#
_cell.length_a   1.000
_cell.length_b   1.000
_cell.length_c   1.000
_cell.angle_alpha   90.00
_cell.angle_beta   90.00
_cell.angle_gamma   90.00
#
_symmetry.space_group_name_H-M   'P 1'
#
loop_
_entity.id
_entity.type
_entity.pdbx_description
1 polymer ?
#
loop_
_entity_poly.entity_id
_entity_poly.type
_entity_poly.pdbx_seq_one_letter_code
_entity_poly.pdbx_strand_id
1 'polypeptide(L)'
;MVSTVALGTALLHIATPFKLDNVALVLLGIALLPWLASVLRRAELPGGLKFEFQEIKAEQARQARELDAIKFLIGNFLTAPEQDHLEKIAKKTPFLVKANKTSSFFATELRKLRALGFIKQIGEGGVRSLLQDDGKERNVCAFFEITQRGREYIQLRTEINALDSNQSAIKQPRGLD
;
A
#
# COMPACT_ATOMS: atom_id res chain seq x y z
N MET A 1 22.57 -43.61 3.31
CA MET A 1 23.83 -43.99 2.62
C MET A 1 24.86 -42.86 2.52
N VAL A 2 24.51 -41.59 2.80
CA VAL A 2 25.48 -40.47 2.81
C VAL A 2 26.40 -40.49 4.05
N SER A 3 25.92 -41.03 5.17
CA SER A 3 26.68 -41.07 6.44
C SER A 3 27.93 -41.97 6.39
N THR A 4 27.88 -43.06 5.64
CA THR A 4 28.98 -44.05 5.59
C THR A 4 30.15 -43.55 4.74
N VAL A 5 29.83 -42.80 3.68
CA VAL A 5 30.86 -42.21 2.80
C VAL A 5 31.60 -41.11 3.56
N ALA A 6 30.89 -40.19 4.23
CA ALA A 6 31.52 -39.10 4.98
C ALA A 6 32.41 -39.58 6.14
N LEU A 7 31.98 -40.65 6.84
CA LEU A 7 32.74 -41.23 7.94
C LEU A 7 34.02 -41.94 7.45
N GLY A 8 33.95 -42.61 6.28
CA GLY A 8 35.10 -43.24 5.64
C GLY A 8 36.16 -42.23 5.20
N THR A 9 35.76 -41.11 4.61
CA THR A 9 36.70 -40.06 4.18
C THR A 9 37.37 -39.35 5.36
N ALA A 10 36.62 -39.11 6.45
CA ALA A 10 37.16 -38.46 7.65
C ALA A 10 38.22 -39.32 8.36
N LEU A 11 38.01 -40.63 8.44
CA LEU A 11 38.95 -41.57 9.05
C LEU A 11 40.22 -41.76 8.21
N LEU A 12 40.10 -41.74 6.88
CA LEU A 12 41.24 -41.85 5.97
C LEU A 12 42.17 -40.62 6.06
N HIS A 13 41.62 -39.43 6.35
CA HIS A 13 42.39 -38.18 6.40
C HIS A 13 43.15 -37.98 7.73
N ILE A 14 42.60 -38.45 8.86
CA ILE A 14 43.23 -38.36 10.20
C ILE A 14 44.51 -39.20 10.29
N ALA A 15 44.62 -40.27 9.52
CA ALA A 15 45.78 -41.16 9.54
C ALA A 15 46.97 -40.68 8.68
N THR A 16 46.86 -39.53 8.00
CA THR A 16 47.96 -38.97 7.19
C THR A 16 48.45 -37.64 7.77
N PRO A 17 49.77 -37.33 7.74
CA PRO A 17 50.34 -36.13 8.33
C PRO A 17 50.15 -34.92 7.41
N PHE A 18 48.92 -34.67 6.93
CA PHE A 18 48.62 -33.55 6.05
C PHE A 18 48.13 -32.36 6.87
N LYS A 19 48.79 -31.22 6.63
CA LYS A 19 48.34 -29.89 7.04
C LYS A 19 46.87 -29.76 6.65
N LEU A 20 46.00 -29.43 7.60
CA LEU A 20 44.59 -29.16 7.34
C LEU A 20 44.48 -28.12 6.22
N ASP A 21 44.15 -28.59 5.02
CA ASP A 21 44.01 -27.75 3.85
C ASP A 21 42.67 -27.00 3.93
N ASN A 22 42.57 -25.81 3.33
CA ASN A 22 41.37 -24.97 3.41
C ASN A 22 40.12 -25.73 2.95
N VAL A 23 40.27 -26.62 1.98
CA VAL A 23 39.20 -27.46 1.45
C VAL A 23 38.68 -28.43 2.52
N ALA A 24 39.56 -29.03 3.32
CA ALA A 24 39.17 -29.92 4.41
C ALA A 24 38.42 -29.16 5.52
N LEU A 25 38.83 -27.92 5.80
CA LEU A 25 38.15 -27.06 6.78
C LEU A 25 36.72 -26.69 6.33
N VAL A 26 36.56 -26.34 5.04
CA VAL A 26 35.24 -26.03 4.46
C VAL A 26 34.33 -27.26 4.45
N LEU A 27 34.85 -28.42 4.05
CA LEU A 27 34.09 -29.68 4.06
C LEU A 27 33.67 -30.08 5.48
N LEU A 28 34.55 -29.87 6.48
CA LEU A 28 34.22 -30.11 7.88
C LEU A 28 33.10 -29.17 8.35
N GLY A 29 33.13 -27.90 7.96
CA GLY A 29 32.05 -26.94 8.24
C GLY A 29 30.72 -27.36 7.63
N ILE A 30 30.72 -27.78 6.37
CA ILE A 30 29.52 -28.25 5.67
C ILE A 30 29.00 -29.55 6.30
N ALA A 31 29.88 -30.46 6.73
CA ALA A 31 29.50 -31.71 7.39
C ALA A 31 28.84 -31.49 8.76
N LEU A 32 29.12 -30.37 9.44
CA LEU A 32 28.52 -30.00 10.72
C LEU A 32 27.16 -29.28 10.57
N LEU A 33 26.83 -28.71 9.39
CA LEU A 33 25.57 -28.00 9.13
C LEU A 33 24.28 -28.80 9.46
N PRO A 34 24.17 -30.11 9.11
CA PRO A 34 22.93 -30.86 9.34
C PRO A 34 22.56 -30.97 10.83
N TRP A 35 23.57 -31.04 11.71
CA TRP A 35 23.37 -31.10 13.16
C TRP A 35 23.16 -29.70 13.76
N LEU A 36 23.84 -28.67 13.22
CA LEU A 36 23.70 -27.28 13.67
C LEU A 36 22.25 -26.76 13.53
N ALA A 37 21.58 -27.08 12.42
CA ALA A 37 20.17 -26.72 12.22
C ALA A 37 19.22 -27.39 13.23
N SER A 38 19.51 -28.63 13.64
CA SER A 38 18.75 -29.36 14.66
C SER A 38 18.96 -28.78 16.06
N VAL A 39 20.18 -28.35 16.37
CA VAL A 39 20.50 -27.66 17.64
C VAL A 39 19.86 -26.28 17.69
N LEU A 40 19.92 -25.49 16.62
CA LEU A 40 19.26 -24.17 16.50
C LEU A 40 17.73 -24.23 16.59
N ARG A 41 17.11 -25.35 16.20
CA ARG A 41 15.66 -25.56 16.31
C ARG A 41 15.21 -25.98 17.70
N ARG A 42 16.03 -26.74 18.45
CA ARG A 42 15.70 -27.24 19.80
C ARG A 42 16.16 -26.31 20.92
N ALA A 43 17.25 -25.59 20.72
CA ALA A 43 17.58 -24.44 21.53
C ALA A 43 16.71 -23.29 21.03
N GLU A 44 15.67 -22.97 21.77
CA GLU A 44 15.03 -21.67 21.68
C GLU A 44 16.10 -20.58 21.55
N LEU A 45 16.30 -20.02 20.34
CA LEU A 45 17.47 -19.19 19.97
C LEU A 45 17.98 -18.36 21.18
N PRO A 46 19.13 -18.72 21.78
CA PRO A 46 19.58 -18.07 22.99
C PRO A 46 20.05 -16.63 22.67
N GLY A 47 19.68 -15.67 23.52
CA GLY A 47 20.38 -14.38 23.59
C GLY A 47 19.84 -13.21 22.75
N GLY A 48 18.52 -13.03 22.62
CA GLY A 48 17.93 -11.77 22.13
C GLY A 48 17.33 -11.80 20.72
N LEU A 49 17.75 -12.71 19.84
CA LEU A 49 17.21 -12.82 18.47
C LEU A 49 15.69 -13.08 18.44
N LYS A 50 15.17 -13.92 19.33
CA LYS A 50 13.71 -14.14 19.44
C LYS A 50 12.96 -12.85 19.77
N PHE A 51 13.54 -12.02 20.64
CA PHE A 51 12.94 -10.76 21.06
C PHE A 51 12.95 -9.76 19.90
N GLU A 52 14.07 -9.62 19.20
CA GLU A 52 14.18 -8.80 17.98
C GLU A 52 13.16 -9.24 16.90
N PHE A 53 13.00 -10.55 16.65
CA PHE A 53 12.00 -11.04 15.71
C PHE A 53 10.55 -10.73 16.15
N GLN A 54 10.25 -10.77 17.45
CA GLN A 54 8.93 -10.42 17.96
C GLN A 54 8.68 -8.91 17.88
N GLU A 55 9.68 -8.08 18.18
CA GLU A 55 9.60 -6.63 18.02
C GLU A 55 9.41 -6.23 16.56
N ILE A 56 10.16 -6.82 15.63
CA ILE A 56 9.98 -6.60 14.19
C ILE A 56 8.56 -6.97 13.76
N LYS A 57 8.03 -8.11 14.20
CA LYS A 57 6.65 -8.52 13.88
C LYS A 57 5.62 -7.58 14.50
N ALA A 58 5.84 -7.14 15.74
CA ALA A 58 4.95 -6.21 16.43
C ALA A 58 4.92 -4.84 15.73
N GLU A 59 6.08 -4.36 15.30
CA GLU A 59 6.22 -3.12 14.54
C GLU A 59 5.58 -3.23 13.15
N GLN A 60 5.80 -4.34 12.44
CA GLN A 60 5.11 -4.61 11.17
C GLN A 60 3.59 -4.65 11.35
N ALA A 61 3.10 -5.29 12.40
CA ALA A 61 1.67 -5.33 12.71
C ALA A 61 1.11 -3.93 13.06
N ARG A 62 1.90 -3.09 13.73
CA ARG A 62 1.54 -1.70 14.01
C ARG A 62 1.46 -0.88 12.73
N GLN A 63 2.48 -0.95 11.88
CA GLN A 63 2.52 -0.27 10.60
C GLN A 63 1.38 -0.70 9.68
N ALA A 64 1.04 -1.99 9.65
CA ALA A 64 -0.11 -2.49 8.90
C ALA A 64 -1.43 -1.85 9.37
N ARG A 65 -1.66 -1.74 10.68
CA ARG A 65 -2.86 -1.08 11.24
C ARG A 65 -2.90 0.41 10.90
N GLU A 66 -1.76 1.10 10.97
CA GLU A 66 -1.65 2.50 10.61
C GLU A 66 -1.97 2.73 9.12
N LEU A 67 -1.44 1.88 8.24
CA LEU A 67 -1.76 1.91 6.81
C LEU A 67 -3.24 1.65 6.54
N ASP A 68 -3.84 0.66 7.21
CA ASP A 68 -5.28 0.37 7.05
C ASP A 68 -6.15 1.55 7.51
N ALA A 69 -5.79 2.22 8.60
CA ALA A 69 -6.48 3.43 9.05
C ALA A 69 -6.35 4.57 8.03
N ILE A 70 -5.16 4.79 7.46
CA ILE A 70 -4.93 5.81 6.43
C ILE A 70 -5.73 5.49 5.15
N LYS A 71 -5.73 4.22 4.70
CA LYS A 71 -6.53 3.77 3.56
C LYS A 71 -8.01 4.03 3.79
N PHE A 72 -8.52 3.68 4.96
CA PHE A 72 -9.90 3.93 5.35
C PHE A 72 -10.23 5.43 5.28
N LEU A 73 -9.36 6.29 5.84
CA LEU A 73 -9.56 7.74 5.80
C LEU A 73 -9.57 8.26 4.37
N ILE A 74 -8.62 7.88 3.52
CA ILE A 74 -8.54 8.36 2.13
C ILE A 74 -9.76 7.93 1.33
N GLY A 75 -10.18 6.66 1.49
CA GLY A 75 -11.35 6.09 0.82
C GLY A 75 -12.68 6.73 1.23
N ASN A 76 -12.76 7.27 2.45
CA ASN A 76 -13.99 7.88 3.01
C ASN A 76 -13.92 9.41 3.16
N PHE A 77 -12.81 10.04 2.78
CA PHE A 77 -12.59 11.48 2.98
C PHE A 77 -13.57 12.34 2.17
N LEU A 78 -13.84 11.93 0.93
CA LEU A 78 -14.85 12.54 0.06
C LEU A 78 -16.00 11.56 -0.14
N THR A 79 -17.22 12.09 -0.09
CA THR A 79 -18.42 11.33 -0.46
C THR A 79 -18.38 10.96 -1.94
N ALA A 80 -19.21 10.00 -2.36
CA ALA A 80 -19.26 9.60 -3.78
C ALA A 80 -19.61 10.78 -4.73
N PRO A 81 -20.59 11.66 -4.42
CA PRO A 81 -20.85 12.85 -5.25
C PRO A 81 -19.67 13.82 -5.30
N GLU A 82 -19.02 14.10 -4.16
CA GLU A 82 -17.87 15.00 -4.11
C GLU A 82 -16.69 14.47 -4.95
N GLN A 83 -16.45 13.16 -4.90
CA GLN A 83 -15.45 12.50 -5.73
C GLN A 83 -15.80 12.61 -7.21
N ASP A 84 -17.04 12.31 -7.59
CA ASP A 84 -17.50 12.40 -8.98
C ASP A 84 -17.34 13.82 -9.54
N HIS A 85 -17.71 14.85 -8.76
CA HIS A 85 -17.49 16.24 -9.13
C HIS A 85 -15.99 16.56 -9.31
N LEU A 86 -15.15 16.11 -8.38
CA LEU A 86 -13.71 16.32 -8.46
C LEU A 86 -13.11 15.65 -9.72
N GLU A 87 -13.53 14.43 -10.03
CA GLU A 87 -13.10 13.69 -11.22
C GLU A 87 -13.58 14.35 -12.52
N LYS A 88 -14.82 14.82 -12.58
CA LYS A 88 -15.36 15.54 -13.75
C LYS A 88 -14.57 16.82 -14.02
N ILE A 89 -14.24 17.58 -12.97
CA ILE A 89 -13.38 18.77 -13.07
C ILE A 89 -11.97 18.38 -13.54
N ALA A 90 -11.40 17.30 -13.00
CA ALA A 90 -10.06 16.83 -13.40
C ALA A 90 -10.00 16.39 -14.87
N LYS A 91 -11.02 15.68 -15.34
CA LYS A 91 -11.17 15.20 -16.72
C LYS A 91 -11.62 16.32 -17.69
N LYS A 92 -11.95 17.50 -17.17
CA LYS A 92 -12.60 18.61 -17.90
C LYS A 92 -13.89 18.17 -18.61
N THR A 93 -14.58 17.17 -18.06
CA THR A 93 -15.85 16.68 -18.60
C THR A 93 -16.92 17.72 -18.29
N PRO A 94 -17.60 18.30 -19.29
CA PRO A 94 -18.67 19.25 -19.04
C PRO A 94 -19.79 18.62 -18.21
N PHE A 95 -20.19 19.30 -17.13
CA PHE A 95 -21.40 18.95 -16.40
C PHE A 95 -22.15 20.23 -16.03
N LEU A 96 -23.42 20.27 -16.44
CA LEU A 96 -24.27 21.44 -16.36
C LEU A 96 -25.06 21.43 -15.06
N VAL A 97 -25.11 22.58 -14.41
CA VAL A 97 -25.87 22.78 -13.18
C VAL A 97 -26.77 24.00 -13.32
N LYS A 98 -27.93 23.94 -12.67
CA LYS A 98 -28.92 25.01 -12.58
C LYS A 98 -29.31 25.20 -11.12
N ALA A 99 -29.62 26.44 -10.75
CA ALA A 99 -30.16 26.73 -9.42
C ALA A 99 -31.50 25.98 -9.21
N ASN A 100 -31.57 25.23 -8.12
CA ASN A 100 -32.73 24.45 -7.71
C ASN A 100 -32.73 24.27 -6.18
N LYS A 101 -33.69 23.52 -5.64
CA LYS A 101 -33.80 23.26 -4.18
C LYS A 101 -32.59 22.55 -3.58
N THR A 102 -31.82 21.79 -4.37
CA THR A 102 -30.64 21.04 -3.91
C THR A 102 -29.32 21.78 -4.17
N SER A 103 -29.37 22.93 -4.85
CA SER A 103 -28.19 23.74 -5.21
C SER A 103 -27.36 24.16 -4.00
N SER A 104 -27.97 24.31 -2.82
CA SER A 104 -27.25 24.60 -1.57
C SER A 104 -26.28 23.49 -1.16
N PHE A 105 -26.67 22.22 -1.31
CA PHE A 105 -25.82 21.07 -1.01
C PHE A 105 -24.63 21.04 -1.98
N PHE A 106 -24.92 21.14 -3.28
CA PHE A 106 -23.89 21.19 -4.32
C PHE A 106 -22.93 22.39 -4.14
N ALA A 107 -23.45 23.57 -3.78
CA ALA A 107 -22.63 24.72 -3.45
C ALA A 107 -21.70 24.46 -2.26
N THR A 108 -22.16 23.72 -1.27
CA THR A 108 -21.38 23.35 -0.09
C THR A 108 -20.27 22.38 -0.45
N GLU A 109 -20.55 21.38 -1.29
CA GLU A 109 -19.55 20.45 -1.82
C GLU A 109 -18.43 21.19 -2.57
N LEU A 110 -18.78 22.09 -3.51
CA LEU A 110 -17.77 22.87 -4.24
C LEU A 110 -16.94 23.78 -3.31
N ARG A 111 -17.58 24.40 -2.31
CA ARG A 111 -16.86 25.21 -1.31
C ARG A 111 -15.91 24.34 -0.48
N LYS A 112 -16.32 23.13 -0.09
CA LYS A 112 -15.48 22.17 0.62
C LYS A 112 -14.29 21.75 -0.24
N LEU A 113 -14.51 21.33 -1.49
CA LEU A 113 -13.42 20.96 -2.41
C LEU A 113 -12.41 22.10 -2.61
N ARG A 114 -12.89 23.34 -2.67
CA ARG A 114 -12.04 24.53 -2.74
C ARG A 114 -11.29 24.80 -1.45
N ALA A 115 -11.95 24.69 -0.29
CA ALA A 115 -11.35 24.88 1.02
C ALA A 115 -10.27 23.82 1.33
N LEU A 116 -10.45 22.60 0.84
CA LEU A 116 -9.45 21.53 0.88
C LEU A 116 -8.28 21.75 -0.08
N GLY A 117 -8.38 22.76 -0.95
CA GLY A 117 -7.37 23.07 -1.96
C GLY A 117 -7.34 22.07 -3.12
N PHE A 118 -8.41 21.29 -3.34
CA PHE A 118 -8.48 20.33 -4.45
C PHE A 118 -8.88 20.98 -5.78
N ILE A 119 -9.69 22.04 -5.72
CA ILE A 119 -10.04 22.85 -6.88
C ILE A 119 -9.74 24.33 -6.62
N LYS A 120 -9.48 25.09 -7.67
CA LYS A 120 -9.35 26.54 -7.63
C LYS A 120 -10.34 27.20 -8.58
N GLN A 121 -10.76 28.41 -8.23
CA GLN A 121 -11.64 29.22 -9.08
C GLN A 121 -10.84 29.76 -10.26
N ILE A 122 -11.48 29.80 -11.42
CA ILE A 122 -10.96 30.45 -12.63
C ILE A 122 -11.92 31.55 -13.09
N GLY A 123 -11.34 32.66 -13.56
CA GLY A 123 -12.10 33.84 -13.98
C GLY A 123 -12.82 34.57 -12.84
N GLU A 124 -13.72 35.48 -13.22
CA GLU A 124 -14.41 36.38 -12.28
C GLU A 124 -15.64 35.75 -11.60
N GLY A 125 -16.07 34.57 -12.05
CA GLY A 125 -17.21 33.86 -11.50
C GLY A 125 -16.81 32.82 -10.45
N GLY A 126 -17.63 32.66 -9.41
CA GLY A 126 -17.50 31.57 -8.43
C GLY A 126 -18.79 30.79 -8.23
N VAL A 127 -18.92 30.08 -7.11
CA VAL A 127 -20.12 29.27 -6.77
C VAL A 127 -21.40 30.09 -6.85
N ARG A 128 -21.38 31.36 -6.41
CA ARG A 128 -22.54 32.27 -6.45
C ARG A 128 -22.99 32.55 -7.89
N SER A 129 -22.03 32.80 -8.79
CA SER A 129 -22.31 33.06 -10.20
C SER A 129 -22.72 31.79 -10.93
N LEU A 130 -22.19 30.64 -10.54
CA LEU A 130 -22.54 29.34 -11.11
C LEU A 130 -23.99 28.94 -10.82
N LEU A 131 -24.47 29.22 -9.61
CA LEU A 131 -25.80 28.82 -9.12
C LEU A 131 -26.75 30.01 -8.99
N GLN A 132 -26.66 30.94 -9.94
CA GLN A 132 -27.57 32.07 -10.01
C GLN A 132 -28.97 31.57 -10.38
N ASP A 133 -29.99 32.06 -9.69
CA ASP A 133 -31.39 31.72 -9.96
C ASP A 133 -31.95 32.56 -11.13
N ASP A 134 -31.35 32.38 -12.31
CA ASP A 134 -31.72 33.06 -13.57
C ASP A 134 -32.27 32.09 -14.62
N GLY A 135 -32.55 30.85 -14.22
CA GLY A 135 -33.06 29.81 -15.09
C GLY A 135 -32.02 29.15 -16.00
N LYS A 136 -30.76 29.63 -16.03
CA LYS A 136 -29.74 29.16 -16.97
C LYS A 136 -28.95 27.97 -16.42
N GLU A 137 -28.54 27.09 -17.32
CA GLU A 137 -27.58 26.04 -17.04
C GLU A 137 -26.16 26.56 -17.27
N ARG A 138 -25.25 26.23 -16.34
CA ARG A 138 -23.86 26.67 -16.39
C ARG A 138 -22.93 25.47 -16.19
N ASN A 139 -21.88 25.40 -17.00
CA ASN A 139 -20.87 24.35 -16.89
C ASN A 139 -19.90 24.64 -15.74
N VAL A 140 -19.77 23.72 -14.80
CA VAL A 140 -18.90 23.86 -13.62
C VAL A 140 -17.43 23.99 -14.02
N CYS A 141 -17.01 23.30 -15.09
CA CYS A 141 -15.63 23.35 -15.60
C CYS A 141 -15.24 24.73 -16.18
N ALA A 142 -16.21 25.63 -16.40
CA ALA A 142 -15.92 27.01 -16.79
C ALA A 142 -15.53 27.91 -15.60
N PHE A 143 -15.83 27.48 -14.37
CA PHE A 143 -15.63 28.26 -13.14
C PHE A 143 -14.53 27.68 -12.25
N PHE A 144 -14.20 26.39 -12.40
CA PHE A 144 -13.23 25.71 -11.56
C PHE A 144 -12.27 24.85 -12.37
N GLU A 145 -11.04 24.78 -11.88
CA GLU A 145 -10.01 23.85 -12.36
C GLU A 145 -9.43 23.04 -11.21
N ILE A 146 -8.93 21.85 -11.54
CA ILE A 146 -8.27 20.96 -10.58
C ILE A 146 -6.88 21.50 -10.20
N THR A 147 -6.54 21.46 -8.90
CA THR A 147 -5.19 21.80 -8.42
C THR A 147 -4.26 20.60 -8.50
N GLN A 148 -2.97 20.81 -8.22
CA GLN A 148 -2.01 19.70 -8.08
C GLN A 148 -2.40 18.76 -6.93
N ARG A 149 -2.75 19.30 -5.77
CA ARG A 149 -3.22 18.54 -4.60
C ARG A 149 -4.48 17.71 -4.92
N GLY A 150 -5.41 18.26 -5.70
CA GLY A 150 -6.60 17.53 -6.14
C GLY A 150 -6.26 16.32 -7.02
N ARG A 151 -5.28 16.46 -7.94
CA ARG A 151 -4.80 15.36 -8.78
C ARG A 151 -4.13 14.25 -7.96
N GLU A 152 -3.27 14.64 -7.02
CA GLU A 152 -2.60 13.70 -6.11
C GLU A 152 -3.60 12.88 -5.30
N TYR A 153 -4.67 13.52 -4.78
CA TYR A 153 -5.72 12.82 -4.07
C TYR A 153 -6.44 11.76 -4.94
N ILE A 154 -6.79 12.11 -6.19
CA ILE A 154 -7.43 11.17 -7.13
C ILE A 154 -6.52 9.97 -7.41
N GLN A 155 -5.23 10.24 -7.66
CA GLN A 155 -4.24 9.20 -7.91
C GLN A 155 -4.10 8.26 -6.70
N LEU A 156 -3.91 8.82 -5.51
CA LEU A 156 -3.77 8.06 -4.27
C LEU A 156 -4.98 7.16 -4.00
N ARG A 157 -6.20 7.67 -4.24
CA ARG A 157 -7.43 6.89 -4.08
C ARG A 157 -7.53 5.75 -5.10
N THR A 158 -7.11 5.99 -6.34
CA THR A 158 -7.11 4.98 -7.41
C THR A 158 -6.12 3.87 -7.09
N GLU A 159 -4.92 4.22 -6.60
CA GLU A 159 -3.90 3.25 -6.17
C GLU A 159 -4.40 2.39 -5.01
N ILE A 160 -5.01 2.99 -3.99
CA ILE A 160 -5.58 2.25 -2.85
C ILE A 160 -6.66 1.27 -3.31
N ASN A 161 -7.60 1.72 -4.14
CA ASN A 161 -8.65 0.86 -4.68
C ASN A 161 -8.09 -0.31 -5.51
N ALA A 162 -7.02 -0.07 -6.28
CA ALA A 162 -6.34 -1.11 -7.06
C ALA A 162 -5.64 -2.14 -6.16
N LEU A 163 -4.96 -1.69 -5.09
CA LEU A 163 -4.31 -2.56 -4.11
C LEU A 163 -5.32 -3.47 -3.42
N ASP A 164 -6.45 -2.93 -2.99
CA ASP A 164 -7.49 -3.67 -2.28
C ASP A 164 -8.20 -4.68 -3.22
N SER A 165 -8.41 -4.31 -4.49
CA SER A 165 -8.93 -5.22 -5.53
C SER A 165 -8.00 -6.41 -5.78
N ASN A 166 -6.68 -6.16 -5.86
CA ASN A 166 -5.69 -7.20 -6.11
C ASN A 166 -5.52 -8.14 -4.91
N GLN A 167 -5.55 -7.62 -3.68
CA GLN A 167 -5.51 -8.45 -2.47
C GLN A 167 -6.76 -9.33 -2.32
N SER A 168 -7.92 -8.83 -2.73
CA SER A 168 -9.17 -9.60 -2.74
C SER A 168 -9.10 -10.75 -3.74
N ALA A 169 -8.47 -10.56 -4.90
CA ALA A 169 -8.26 -11.59 -5.91
C ALA A 169 -7.27 -12.70 -5.46
N ILE A 170 -6.25 -12.35 -4.67
CA ILE A 170 -5.25 -13.32 -4.16
C ILE A 170 -5.82 -14.18 -3.01
N LYS A 171 -6.73 -13.63 -2.20
CA LYS A 171 -7.34 -14.34 -1.05
C LYS A 171 -8.46 -15.30 -1.44
N GLN A 172 -8.98 -15.26 -2.67
CA GLN A 172 -9.93 -16.26 -3.15
C GLN A 172 -9.17 -17.39 -3.86
N PRO A 173 -8.93 -18.56 -3.24
CA PRO A 173 -8.60 -19.73 -4.03
C PRO A 173 -9.79 -19.96 -4.96
N ARG A 174 -9.53 -20.07 -6.26
CA ARG A 174 -10.48 -20.65 -7.22
C ARG A 174 -11.05 -21.90 -6.55
N GLY A 175 -12.33 -21.84 -6.17
CA GLY A 175 -13.08 -23.04 -5.86
C GLY A 175 -12.86 -23.98 -7.03
N LEU A 176 -12.29 -25.14 -6.74
CA LEU A 176 -12.33 -26.24 -7.70
C LEU A 176 -13.79 -26.67 -7.74
N ASP A 177 -14.48 -26.19 -8.76
CA ASP A 177 -15.65 -26.85 -9.33
C ASP A 177 -15.20 -28.09 -10.11
#